data_AF-A0A956VPD0-F1
#
_entry.id   AF-A0A956VPD0-F1
#
_cell.length_a   1.000
_cell.length_b   1.000
_cell.length_c   1.000
_cell.angle_alpha   90.00
_cell.angle_beta   90.00
_cell.angle_gamma   90.00
#
_symmetry.space_group_name_H-M   'P 1'
#
loop_
_entity.id
_entity.type
_entity.pdbx_description
1 polymer ?
#
loop_
_entity_poly.entity_id
_entity_poly.type
_entity_poly.pdbx_seq_one_letter_code
_entity_poly.pdbx_strand_id
1 'polypeptide(L)'
;MDEVRPIATARGYRAALSTYALDVLTPSLSKAVGAQFAIDTLGGGDGFKRVLVFGDSVGDMEMARTAGARLDVPVTFFWLGRGAPPGQTDGIEVRSAVEPHAPGTRQLLGEF
;
A
#
# COMPACT_ATOMS: atom_id res chain seq x y z
N MET A 1 -3.63 -18.25 -13.02
CA MET A 1 -2.59 -17.24 -13.28
C MET A 1 -1.70 -17.64 -14.47
N ASP A 2 -1.31 -18.91 -14.54
CA ASP A 2 -0.33 -19.40 -15.52
C ASP A 2 -0.80 -19.34 -16.97
N GLU A 3 -2.11 -19.43 -17.22
CA GLU A 3 -2.68 -19.27 -18.57
C GLU A 3 -2.69 -17.81 -19.06
N VAL A 4 -2.88 -16.84 -18.15
CA VAL A 4 -3.08 -15.43 -18.51
C VAL A 4 -1.76 -14.65 -18.53
N ARG A 5 -0.80 -15.01 -17.68
CA ARG A 5 0.48 -14.29 -17.59
C ARG A 5 1.24 -14.22 -18.93
N PRO A 6 1.37 -15.31 -19.72
CA PRO A 6 2.04 -15.25 -21.02
C PRO A 6 1.29 -14.35 -22.02
N ILE A 7 -0.04 -14.43 -22.02
CA ILE A 7 -0.94 -13.64 -22.89
C ILE A 7 -0.81 -12.14 -22.60
N ALA A 8 -0.77 -11.76 -21.33
CA ALA A 8 -0.60 -10.38 -20.89
C ALA A 8 0.81 -9.86 -21.22
N THR A 9 1.84 -10.65 -20.92
CA THR A 9 3.25 -10.29 -21.17
C THR A 9 3.51 -10.06 -22.66
N ALA A 10 2.99 -10.92 -23.53
CA ALA A 10 3.10 -10.78 -24.99
C ALA A 10 2.45 -9.48 -25.52
N ARG A 11 1.54 -8.87 -24.76
CA ARG A 11 0.88 -7.60 -25.06
C ARG A 11 1.49 -6.42 -24.30
N GLY A 12 2.59 -6.62 -23.58
CA GLY A 12 3.25 -5.56 -22.80
C GLY A 12 2.59 -5.24 -21.47
N TYR A 13 1.73 -6.12 -20.95
CA TYR A 13 1.06 -5.96 -19.66
C TYR A 13 1.62 -6.89 -18.59
N ARG A 14 1.43 -6.50 -17.33
CA ARG A 14 1.71 -7.31 -16.14
C ARG A 14 0.41 -7.91 -15.62
N ALA A 15 0.37 -9.23 -15.47
CA ALA A 15 -0.70 -9.92 -14.76
C ALA A 15 -0.28 -10.18 -13.30
N ALA A 16 -1.13 -9.84 -12.33
CA ALA A 16 -0.92 -10.06 -10.90
C ALA A 16 -2.17 -10.65 -10.27
N LEU A 17 -2.01 -11.70 -9.46
CA LEU A 17 -3.13 -12.26 -8.69
C LEU A 17 -3.28 -11.46 -7.39
N SER A 18 -4.44 -10.86 -7.18
CA SER A 18 -4.84 -10.27 -5.90
C SER A 18 -5.75 -11.24 -5.13
N THR A 19 -6.17 -10.86 -3.91
CA THR A 19 -6.97 -11.71 -3.02
C THR A 19 -8.25 -12.24 -3.67
N TYR A 20 -8.86 -11.46 -4.57
CA TYR A 20 -10.16 -11.80 -5.16
C TYR A 20 -10.18 -11.82 -6.70
N ALA A 21 -9.12 -11.33 -7.35
CA ALA A 21 -9.14 -11.12 -8.79
C ALA A 21 -7.77 -11.30 -9.43
N LEU A 22 -7.78 -11.47 -10.75
CA LEU A 22 -6.59 -11.36 -11.57
C LEU A 22 -6.56 -9.97 -12.19
N ASP A 23 -5.56 -9.18 -11.83
CA ASP A 23 -5.36 -7.84 -12.37
C ASP A 23 -4.42 -7.90 -13.58
N VAL A 24 -4.78 -7.22 -14.68
CA VAL A 24 -3.92 -7.03 -15.84
C VAL A 24 -3.67 -5.54 -16.00
N LEU A 25 -2.43 -5.14 -15.77
CA LEU A 25 -2.06 -3.73 -15.59
C LEU A 25 -0.91 -3.36 -16.52
N THR A 26 -0.81 -2.08 -16.88
CA THR A 26 0.43 -1.52 -17.45
C THR A 26 1.60 -1.78 -16.46
N PRO A 27 2.81 -2.16 -16.92
CA PRO A 27 3.87 -2.62 -16.03
C PRO A 27 4.25 -1.65 -14.90
N SER A 28 4.16 -0.34 -15.15
CA SER A 28 4.48 0.71 -14.18
C SER A 28 3.33 1.05 -13.22
N LEU A 29 2.11 0.56 -13.46
CA LEU A 29 0.95 0.92 -12.64
C LEU A 29 0.99 0.19 -11.30
N SER A 30 1.01 0.95 -10.21
CA SER A 30 1.01 0.45 -8.84
C SER A 30 0.39 1.47 -7.88
N LYS A 31 0.14 1.04 -6.64
CA LYS A 31 -0.32 1.95 -5.59
C LYS A 31 0.75 3.02 -5.25
N ALA A 32 2.04 2.77 -5.48
CA ALA A 32 3.10 3.77 -5.35
C ALA A 32 2.88 4.97 -6.31
N VAL A 33 2.54 4.70 -7.57
CA VAL A 33 2.26 5.77 -8.56
C VAL A 33 1.02 6.58 -8.16
N GLY A 34 -0.02 5.93 -7.65
CA GLY A 34 -1.20 6.61 -7.14
C GLY A 34 -0.91 7.48 -5.92
N ALA A 35 -0.17 6.94 -4.94
CA ALA A 35 0.26 7.69 -3.76
C ALA A 35 1.14 8.89 -4.14
N GLN A 36 2.06 8.69 -5.07
CA GLN A 36 2.91 9.75 -5.61
C GLN A 36 2.07 10.88 -6.21
N PHE A 37 1.17 10.53 -7.12
CA PHE A 37 0.29 11.50 -7.76
C PHE A 37 -0.55 12.29 -6.73
N ALA A 38 -1.09 11.61 -5.72
CA ALA A 38 -1.87 12.25 -4.66
C ALA A 38 -1.02 13.23 -3.83
N ILE A 39 0.20 12.85 -3.43
CA ILE A 39 1.13 13.72 -2.69
C ILE A 39 1.44 14.98 -3.51
N ASP A 40 1.82 14.82 -4.77
CA ASP A 40 2.16 15.95 -5.64
C ASP A 40 0.95 16.88 -5.84
N THR A 41 -0.25 16.31 -6.05
CA THR A 41 -1.50 17.06 -6.23
C THR A 41 -1.89 17.83 -4.97
N LEU A 42 -1.60 17.29 -3.79
CA LEU A 42 -1.86 17.92 -2.49
C LEU A 42 -0.74 18.88 -2.07
N GLY A 43 0.00 19.44 -3.03
CA GLY A 43 1.05 20.44 -2.75
C GLY A 43 2.30 19.83 -2.13
N GLY A 44 2.67 18.60 -2.53
CA GLY A 44 3.89 17.95 -2.03
C GLY A 44 3.83 17.54 -0.56
N GLY A 45 2.64 17.55 0.05
CA GLY A 45 2.45 17.27 1.47
C GLY A 45 2.67 18.47 2.39
N ASP A 46 2.71 19.69 1.85
CA ASP A 46 2.71 20.91 2.67
C ASP A 46 1.54 20.90 3.67
N GLY A 47 1.87 21.04 4.94
CA GLY A 47 0.89 21.00 6.04
C GLY A 47 0.51 19.61 6.53
N PHE A 48 1.06 18.54 5.96
CA PHE A 48 0.88 17.20 6.50
C PHE A 48 1.62 17.10 7.84
N LYS A 49 0.96 16.52 8.83
CA LYS A 49 1.58 16.28 10.16
C LYS A 49 2.05 14.84 10.32
N ARG A 50 1.43 13.92 9.57
CA ARG A 50 1.74 12.49 9.52
C ARG A 50 0.98 11.85 8.36
N VAL A 51 1.40 10.65 7.99
CA VAL A 51 0.66 9.80 7.05
C VAL A 51 0.27 8.49 7.73
N LEU A 52 -1.00 8.10 7.56
CA LEU A 52 -1.55 6.84 8.04
C LEU A 52 -1.98 6.02 6.83
N VAL A 53 -1.40 4.83 6.67
CA VAL A 53 -1.76 3.92 5.58
C VAL A 53 -2.33 2.65 6.20
N PHE A 54 -3.58 2.34 5.86
CA PHE A 54 -4.25 1.11 6.30
C PHE A 54 -4.32 0.14 5.12
N GLY A 55 -3.80 -1.08 5.29
CA GLY A 55 -3.76 -2.05 4.20
C GLY A 55 -3.43 -3.47 4.62
N ASP A 56 -3.67 -4.40 3.70
CA ASP A 56 -3.56 -5.85 3.92
C ASP A 56 -2.70 -6.54 2.87
N SER A 57 -2.00 -5.78 2.02
CA SER A 57 -1.12 -6.32 1.00
C SER A 57 0.22 -5.60 0.94
N VAL A 58 1.21 -6.24 0.31
CA VAL A 58 2.49 -5.59 -0.04
C VAL A 58 2.27 -4.34 -0.91
N GLY A 59 1.25 -4.36 -1.77
CA GLY A 59 0.90 -3.21 -2.58
C GLY A 59 0.48 -2.00 -1.74
N ASP A 60 -0.16 -2.19 -0.58
CA ASP A 60 -0.51 -1.08 0.31
C ASP A 60 0.71 -0.51 1.03
N MET A 61 1.66 -1.38 1.41
CA MET A 61 2.94 -0.95 2.00
C MET A 61 3.71 -0.04 1.04
N GLU A 62 3.60 -0.23 -0.28
CA GLU A 62 4.20 0.67 -1.27
C GLU A 62 3.69 2.12 -1.15
N MET A 63 2.45 2.34 -0.70
CA MET A 63 1.95 3.70 -0.43
C MET A 63 2.70 4.32 0.77
N ALA A 64 2.89 3.56 1.85
CA ALA A 64 3.64 4.03 3.02
C ALA A 64 5.10 4.30 2.68
N ARG A 65 5.74 3.43 1.88
CA ARG A 65 7.11 3.63 1.36
C ARG A 65 7.23 4.88 0.53
N THR A 66 6.28 5.10 -0.37
CA THR A 66 6.24 6.31 -1.20
C THR A 66 6.13 7.56 -0.34
N ALA A 67 5.24 7.56 0.66
CA ALA A 67 5.12 8.66 1.61
C ALA A 67 6.43 8.89 2.39
N GLY A 68 7.03 7.84 2.96
CA GLY A 68 8.26 7.96 3.76
C GLY A 68 9.48 8.40 2.96
N ALA A 69 9.52 8.09 1.66
CA ALA A 69 10.60 8.57 0.78
C ALA A 69 10.43 10.02 0.32
N ARG A 70 9.22 10.59 0.46
CA ARG A 70 8.87 11.88 -0.14
C ARG A 70 8.48 12.97 0.84
N LEU A 71 8.07 12.59 2.03
CA LEU A 71 7.56 13.50 3.04
C LEU A 71 8.46 13.41 4.26
N ASP A 72 8.81 14.56 4.82
CA ASP A 72 9.54 14.64 6.09
C ASP A 72 8.56 14.63 7.27
N VAL A 73 7.69 13.61 7.32
CA VAL A 73 6.67 13.44 8.36
C VAL A 73 6.61 11.99 8.82
N PRO A 74 6.17 11.73 10.07
CA PRO A 74 5.98 10.36 10.54
C PRO A 74 5.00 9.58 9.65
N VAL A 75 5.39 8.37 9.25
CA VAL A 75 4.54 7.45 8.50
C VAL A 75 4.27 6.20 9.33
N THR A 76 3.00 5.88 9.50
CA THR A 76 2.57 4.63 10.15
C THR A 76 1.79 3.78 9.14
N PHE A 77 2.23 2.53 8.95
CA PHE A 77 1.52 1.52 8.20
C PHE A 77 0.79 0.57 9.16
N PHE A 78 -0.53 0.48 8.98
CA PHE A 78 -1.42 -0.40 9.72
C PHE A 78 -1.71 -1.65 8.89
N TRP A 79 -1.15 -2.76 9.33
CA TRP A 79 -1.40 -4.06 8.75
C TRP A 79 -2.75 -4.61 9.23
N LEU A 80 -3.67 -4.75 8.28
CA LEU A 80 -5.02 -5.26 8.45
C LEU A 80 -5.21 -6.65 7.83
N GLY A 81 -4.13 -7.24 7.31
CA GLY A 81 -4.14 -8.55 6.69
C GLY A 81 -4.04 -9.69 7.71
N ARG A 82 -4.29 -10.91 7.24
CA ARG A 82 -3.99 -12.11 8.01
C ARG A 82 -2.49 -12.41 7.93
N GLY A 83 -1.91 -12.87 9.03
CA GLY A 83 -0.50 -13.26 9.09
C GLY A 83 0.44 -12.08 9.36
N ALA A 84 1.73 -12.31 9.11
CA ALA A 84 2.76 -11.31 9.39
C ALA A 84 2.69 -10.15 8.38
N PRO A 85 2.92 -8.90 8.83
CA PRO A 85 3.05 -7.77 7.93
C PRO A 85 4.23 -7.95 6.97
N PRO A 86 4.24 -7.22 5.84
CA PRO A 86 5.44 -7.07 5.02
C PRO A 86 6.58 -6.56 5.92
N GLY A 87 7.80 -7.08 5.71
CA GLY A 87 8.93 -6.82 6.60
C GLY A 87 9.18 -5.35 6.93
N GLN A 88 9.82 -5.14 8.08
CA GLN A 88 10.13 -3.80 8.61
C GLN A 88 10.85 -2.96 7.56
N THR A 89 10.49 -1.68 7.46
CA THR A 89 11.08 -0.74 6.51
C THR A 89 11.55 0.49 7.28
N ASP A 90 12.76 0.96 7.00
CA ASP A 90 13.35 2.11 7.71
C ASP A 90 12.46 3.34 7.60
N GLY A 91 12.30 4.08 8.71
CA GLY A 91 11.49 5.29 8.77
C GLY A 91 9.97 5.08 8.75
N ILE A 92 9.48 3.84 8.70
CA ILE A 92 8.05 3.51 8.73
C ILE A 92 7.73 2.71 9.98
N GLU A 93 6.85 3.25 10.81
CA GLU A 93 6.28 2.49 11.93
C GLU A 93 5.26 1.49 11.39
N VAL A 94 5.39 0.21 11.76
CA VAL A 94 4.44 -0.84 11.36
C VAL A 94 3.67 -1.32 12.58
N ARG A 95 2.33 -1.25 12.52
CA ARG A 95 1.43 -1.76 13.55
C ARG A 95 0.47 -2.77 12.95
N SER A 96 0.25 -3.87 13.65
CA SER A 96 -0.70 -4.91 13.21
C SER A 96 -1.97 -4.85 14.04
N ALA A 97 -3.12 -4.93 13.38
CA ALA A 97 -4.37 -5.14 14.06
C ALA A 97 -4.46 -6.56 14.66
N VAL A 98 -5.28 -6.73 15.69
CA VAL A 98 -5.60 -8.06 16.24
C VAL A 98 -6.53 -8.81 15.28
N GLU A 99 -7.55 -8.12 14.78
CA GLU A 99 -8.51 -8.65 13.82
C GLU A 99 -8.27 -8.04 12.43
N PRO A 100 -8.53 -8.76 11.32
CA PRO A 100 -8.27 -8.22 9.99
C PRO A 100 -9.36 -7.21 9.56
N HIS A 101 -9.04 -6.42 8.54
CA HIS A 101 -9.98 -5.54 7.82
C HIS A 101 -10.72 -4.51 8.72
N ALA A 102 -12.05 -4.42 8.63
CA ALA A 102 -12.83 -3.38 9.29
C ALA A 102 -12.78 -3.43 10.83
N PRO A 103 -12.92 -4.59 11.50
CA PRO A 103 -12.70 -4.69 12.94
C PRO A 103 -11.33 -4.18 13.39
N GLY A 104 -10.25 -4.58 12.71
CA GLY A 104 -8.90 -4.10 12.99
C GLY A 104 -8.72 -2.62 12.73
N THR A 105 -9.32 -2.11 11.65
CA THR A 105 -9.30 -0.67 11.34
C THR A 105 -9.95 0.11 12.48
N ARG A 106 -11.12 -0.34 12.96
CA ARG A 106 -11.81 0.29 14.09
C ARG A 106 -10.98 0.26 15.37
N GLN A 107 -10.36 -0.89 15.66
CA GLN A 107 -9.47 -1.03 16.82
C GLN A 107 -8.38 0.04 16.76
N LEU A 108 -7.61 0.06 15.67
CA LEU A 108 -6.44 0.93 15.53
C LEU A 108 -6.84 2.41 15.46
N LEU A 109 -7.95 2.75 14.83
CA LEU A 109 -8.47 4.13 14.85
C LEU A 109 -8.81 4.63 16.26
N GLY A 110 -9.20 3.73 17.17
CA GLY A 110 -9.44 4.08 18.57
C GLY A 110 -8.18 4.29 19.40
N GLU A 111 -7.00 3.98 18.85
CA GLU A 111 -5.69 4.19 19.48
C GLU A 111 -5.06 5.56 19.11
N PHE A 112 -5.75 6.33 18.25
CA PHE A 112 -5.35 7.66 17.78
C PHE A 112 -6.16 8.78 18.39
#